data_AF-A0A355DLF6-F1
#
_entry.id   AF-A0A355DLF6-F1
#
_cell.length_a   1.000
_cell.length_b   1.000
_cell.length_c   1.000
_cell.angle_alpha   90.00
_cell.angle_beta   90.00
_cell.angle_gamma   90.00
#
_symmetry.space_group_name_H-M   'P 1'
#
loop_
_entity.id
_entity.type
_entity.pdbx_description
1 polymer ?
#
loop_
_entity_poly.entity_id
_entity_poly.type
_entity_poly.pdbx_seq_one_letter_code
_entity_poly.pdbx_strand_id
1 'polypeptide(L)' 'WRRQLYIKGRKLLASTVWQDAIANEMSPEQAAENWDLPLAAISEVIRYCDTHRELLKLEADEERYRLEEKGVSLEPTTAP' A
#
# COMPACT_ATOMS: atom_id res chain seq x y z
N TRP A 1 3.86 -8.82 12.14
CA TRP A 1 2.44 -9.18 12.05
C TRP A 1 1.97 -9.02 10.62
N ARG A 2 2.31 -7.91 9.93
CA ARG A 2 2.18 -7.79 8.48
C ARG A 2 2.90 -8.92 7.74
N ARG A 3 2.21 -9.48 6.75
CA ARG A 3 2.62 -10.57 5.85
C ARG A 3 2.80 -10.07 4.42
N GLN A 4 2.31 -8.87 4.10
CA GLN A 4 2.49 -8.27 2.78
C GLN A 4 3.96 -8.06 2.38
N LEU A 5 4.21 -7.93 1.08
CA LEU A 5 5.55 -7.72 0.54
C LEU A 5 6.10 -6.33 0.83
N TYR A 6 7.43 -6.28 0.96
CA TYR A 6 8.23 -5.07 1.03
C TYR A 6 9.04 -4.91 -0.26
N ILE A 7 9.28 -3.66 -0.65
CA ILE A 7 10.22 -3.35 -1.72
C ILE A 7 11.62 -3.79 -1.29
N LYS A 8 12.28 -4.60 -2.10
CA LYS A 8 13.61 -5.15 -1.77
C LYS A 8 14.60 -4.02 -1.44
N GLY A 9 15.26 -4.13 -0.30
CA GLY A 9 16.25 -3.15 0.15
C GLY A 9 15.65 -1.88 0.77
N ARG A 10 14.33 -1.74 0.83
CA ARG A 10 13.63 -0.62 1.47
C ARG A 10 12.67 -1.13 2.54
N LYS A 11 12.48 -0.40 3.64
CA LYS A 11 11.41 -0.67 4.62
C LYS A 11 10.07 -0.08 4.13
N LEU A 12 9.75 -0.30 2.86
CA LEU A 12 8.60 0.27 2.17
C LEU A 12 7.65 -0.84 1.74
N LEU A 13 6.37 -0.71 2.08
CA LEU A 13 5.33 -1.68 1.75
C LEU A 13 4.90 -1.54 0.29
N ALA A 14 4.62 -2.67 -0.36
CA ALA A 14 4.05 -2.66 -1.71
C ALA A 14 2.69 -1.93 -1.74
N SER A 15 1.84 -2.12 -0.71
CA SER A 15 0.53 -1.47 -0.67
C SER A 15 0.62 0.05 -0.57
N THR A 16 1.65 0.59 0.11
CA THR A 16 1.85 2.04 0.22
C THR A 16 2.12 2.66 -1.15
N VAL A 17 3.01 2.05 -1.94
CA VAL A 17 3.32 2.52 -3.29
C VAL A 17 2.08 2.43 -4.20
N TRP A 18 1.35 1.31 -4.12
CA TRP A 18 0.15 1.11 -4.92
C TRP A 18 -0.98 2.07 -4.57
N GLN A 19 -1.28 2.26 -3.28
CA GLN A 19 -2.33 3.18 -2.82
C GLN A 19 -2.00 4.63 -3.21
N ASP A 20 -0.75 5.04 -3.06
CA ASP A 20 -0.29 6.38 -3.46
C ASP A 20 -0.40 6.58 -4.97
N ALA A 21 -0.01 5.58 -5.78
CA ALA A 21 -0.16 5.63 -7.23
C ALA A 21 -1.63 5.79 -7.65
N ILE A 22 -2.56 5.07 -7.01
CA ILE A 22 -4.00 5.20 -7.29
C ILE A 22 -4.54 6.55 -6.83
N ALA A 23 -4.18 6.99 -5.61
CA ALA A 23 -4.69 8.23 -5.03
C ALA A 23 -4.26 9.48 -5.81
N ASN A 24 -3.08 9.44 -6.44
CA ASN A 24 -2.55 10.52 -7.27
C ASN A 24 -2.71 10.24 -8.78
N GLU A 25 -3.47 9.21 -9.16
CA GLU A 25 -3.73 8.85 -10.57
C GLU A 25 -2.45 8.68 -11.42
N MET A 26 -1.37 8.19 -10.81
CA MET A 26 -0.07 8.04 -11.47
C MET A 26 -0.06 6.89 -12.48
N SER A 27 0.57 7.12 -13.63
CA SER A 27 0.99 6.04 -14.51
C SER A 27 2.10 5.20 -13.85
N PRO A 28 2.35 3.96 -14.31
CA PRO A 28 3.47 3.15 -13.82
C PRO A 28 4.83 3.84 -13.93
N GLU A 29 5.06 4.61 -15.00
CA GLU A 29 6.28 5.38 -15.23
C GLU A 29 6.39 6.55 -14.25
N GLN A 30 5.30 7.28 -14.01
CA GLN A 30 5.28 8.37 -13.03
C GLN A 30 5.50 7.85 -11.61
N ALA A 31 4.89 6.72 -11.25
CA ALA A 31 5.12 6.08 -9.96
C ALA A 31 6.57 5.60 -9.80
N ALA A 32 7.18 5.08 -10.87
CA ALA A 32 8.60 4.69 -10.88
C ALA A 32 9.52 5.88 -10.61
N GLU A 33 9.26 7.02 -11.26
CA GLU A 33 10.00 8.26 -11.02
C GLU A 33 9.76 8.82 -9.61
N ASN A 34 8.50 8.95 -9.19
CA ASN A 34 8.11 9.51 -7.90
C ASN A 34 8.71 8.74 -6.71
N TRP A 35 8.70 7.40 -6.80
CA TRP A 35 9.20 6.53 -5.73
C TRP A 35 10.68 6.17 -5.86
N ASP A 36 11.35 6.64 -6.93
CA ASP A 36 12.73 6.26 -7.26
C ASP A 36 12.89 4.72 -7.30
N LEU A 37 12.01 4.07 -8.06
CA LEU A 37 11.96 2.62 -8.22
C LEU A 37 12.07 2.22 -9.69
N PRO A 38 12.71 1.09 -10.00
CA PRO A 38 12.66 0.54 -11.35
C PRO A 38 11.23 0.25 -11.78
N LEU A 39 10.89 0.52 -13.03
CA LEU A 39 9.55 0.28 -13.58
C LEU A 39 9.08 -1.18 -13.36
N ALA A 40 9.99 -2.15 -13.48
CA ALA A 40 9.68 -3.56 -13.22
C ALA A 40 9.20 -3.81 -11.78
N ALA A 41 9.75 -3.09 -10.79
CA ALA A 41 9.31 -3.19 -9.40
C ALA A 41 7.91 -2.60 -9.23
N ILE A 42 7.59 -1.49 -9.91
CA ILE A 42 6.23 -0.91 -9.92
C ILE A 42 5.23 -1.88 -10.54
N SER A 43 5.57 -2.49 -11.69
CA SER A 43 4.70 -3.51 -12.30
C SER A 43 4.47 -4.71 -11.39
N GLU A 44 5.50 -5.15 -10.66
CA GLU A 44 5.36 -6.21 -9.66
C GLU A 44 4.47 -5.80 -8.48
N VAL A 45 4.61 -4.57 -7.98
CA VAL A 45 3.75 -4.00 -6.93
C VAL A 45 2.29 -4.00 -7.36
N ILE A 46 1.99 -3.47 -8.55
CA ILE A 46 0.61 -3.40 -9.08
C ILE A 46 0.02 -4.81 -9.16
N ARG A 47 0.74 -5.74 -9.81
CA ARG A 47 0.29 -7.13 -9.95
C ARG A 47 0.09 -7.82 -8.59
N TYR A 48 0.99 -7.60 -7.64
CA TYR A 48 0.88 -8.16 -6.30
C TYR A 48 -0.36 -7.61 -5.58
N CYS A 49 -0.54 -6.30 -5.56
CA CYS A 49 -1.65 -5.66 -4.85
C CYS A 49 -3.00 -6.01 -5.46
N ASP A 50 -3.11 -6.11 -6.78
CA ASP A 50 -4.35 -6.53 -7.45
C ASP A 50 -4.73 -7.97 -7.10
N THR A 51 -3.74 -8.86 -6.99
CA THR A 51 -3.98 -10.29 -6.68
C THR A 51 -4.14 -10.58 -5.18
N HIS A 52 -3.79 -9.64 -4.30
CA HIS A 52 -3.79 -9.83 -2.84
C HIS A 52 -4.67 -8.82 -2.09
N ARG A 53 -5.68 -8.24 -2.76
CA ARG A 53 -6.58 -7.23 -2.18
C ARG A 53 -7.20 -7.64 -0.84
N GLU A 54 -7.60 -8.91 -0.69
CA GLU A 54 -8.19 -9.41 0.56
C GLU A 54 -7.19 -9.39 1.73
N LEU A 55 -5.94 -9.78 1.49
CA LEU A 55 -4.88 -9.71 2.49
C LEU A 55 -4.62 -8.26 2.90
N LEU A 56 -4.55 -7.34 1.94
CA LEU A 56 -4.31 -5.92 2.21
C LEU A 56 -5.44 -5.31 3.04
N LYS A 57 -6.70 -5.69 2.76
CA LYS A 57 -7.86 -5.26 3.55
C LYS A 57 -7.78 -5.79 4.98
N LEU A 58 -7.50 -7.08 5.16
CA LEU A 58 -7.35 -7.69 6.48
C LEU A 58 -6.26 -7.00 7.30
N GLU A 59 -5.12 -6.70 6.68
CA GLU A 59 -4.03 -5.99 7.37
C GLU A 59 -4.39 -4.54 7.69
N ALA A 60 -5.14 -3.85 6.84
CA ALA A 60 -5.61 -2.49 7.13
C ALA A 60 -6.60 -2.48 8.31
N ASP A 61 -7.53 -3.44 8.35
CA ASP A 61 -8.49 -3.58 9.44
C ASP A 61 -7.79 -3.91 10.77
N GLU A 62 -6.80 -4.80 10.76
CA GLU A 62 -5.98 -5.13 11.94
C GLU A 62 -5.16 -3.92 12.43
N GLU A 63 -4.58 -3.13 11.52
CA GLU A 63 -3.87 -1.91 11.93
C GLU A 63 -4.83 -0.87 12.52
N ARG A 64 -6.02 -0.71 11.95
CA ARG A 64 -7.06 0.18 12.51
C ARG A 64 -7.42 -0.25 13.93
N TYR A 65 -7.69 -1.53 14.15
CA TYR A 65 -7.99 -2.07 15.48
C TYR A 65 -6.87 -1.78 16.49
N ARG A 66 -5.60 -2.03 16.11
CA ARG A 66 -4.44 -1.75 16.97
C ARG A 66 -4.25 -0.27 17.28
N LEU A 67 -4.63 0.62 16.37
CA LEU A 67 -4.57 2.07 16.57
C LEU A 67 -5.69 2.52 17.52
N GLU A 68 -6.91 2.01 17.34
CA GLU A 68 -8.04 2.25 18.24
C GLU A 68 -7.75 1.75 19.66
N GLU A 69 -7.17 0.56 19.83
CA GLU A 69 -6.73 0.04 21.15
C GLU A 69 -5.72 0.95 21.84
N LYS A 70 -4.92 1.71 21.07
CA LYS A 70 -3.96 2.69 21.58
C LYS A 70 -4.57 4.07 21.82
N GLY A 71 -5.89 4.22 21.65
CA GLY A 71 -6.62 5.47 21.81
C GLY A 71 -6.48 6.43 20.62
N VAL A 72 -6.00 5.97 19.47
CA VAL A 72 -6.00 6.77 18.24
C VAL A 72 -7.38 6.68 17.60
N SER A 73 -8.13 7.78 17.62
CA SER A 73 -9.39 7.86 16.89
C SER A 73 -9.11 8.03 15.40
N LEU A 74 -9.46 7.03 14.61
CA LEU A 74 -9.37 7.09 13.16
C LEU A 74 -10.72 7.54 12.59
N GLU A 75 -10.70 8.59 11.77
CA GLU A 75 -11.90 8.98 11.03
C GLU A 75 -12.27 7.87 10.03
N PRO A 76 -13.57 7.59 9.82
CA PRO A 76 -14.00 6.64 8.81
C PRO A 76 -13.48 7.08 7.44
N THR A 77 -12.86 6.16 6.69
CA THR A 77 -12.50 6.42 5.30
C THR A 77 -13.76 6.68 4.49
N THR A 78 -14.03 7.94 4.15
CA THR A 78 -14.97 8.36 3.10
C THR A 78 -14.35 8.05 1.74
N ALA A 79 -14.24 6.76 1.39
CA ALA A 79 -14.05 6.38 0.01
C ALA A 79 -15.44 6.36 -0.67
N PRO A 80 -15.65 7.10 -1.77
CA PRO A 80 -16.87 7.01 -2.57
C PRO A 80 -17.05 5.65 -3.25
#